data_AF-A0A1L7CM95-F1
#
_entry.id   AF-A0A1L7CM95-F1
#
_cell.length_a   1.000
_cell.length_b   1.000
_cell.length_c   1.000
_cell.angle_alpha   90.00
_cell.angle_beta   90.00
_cell.angle_gamma   90.00
#
_symmetry.space_group_name_H-M   'P 1'
#
loop_
_entity.id
_entity.type
_entity.pdbx_description
1 polymer ?
#
loop_
_entity_poly.entity_id
_entity_poly.type
_entity_poly.pdbx_seq_one_letter_code
_entity_poly.pdbx_strand_id
1 'polypeptide(L)'
;MSKGNSGGGGCAVAIVGIIFIGILLWILAAALWVLGVLIMIVAVLGGIAMIYAAWSSYRDYRESKLTEAEVEAMVEDCVRDLLGVESQWANAVITKGIGTPLELEFTLQPGLAEQQRREIDSMIIMLNNASDTEQRLETVSKAEALRIKVEGMLAHG
;
A
#
# COMPACT_ATOMS: atom_id res chain seq x y z
N MET A 1 -93.01 -25.59 11.41
CA MET A 1 -92.39 -24.37 10.87
C MET A 1 -91.63 -23.69 12.00
N SER A 2 -90.31 -23.87 12.07
CA SER A 2 -89.48 -23.31 13.14
C SER A 2 -89.25 -21.82 12.89
N LYS A 3 -89.76 -20.98 13.79
CA LYS A 3 -89.39 -19.57 13.90
C LYS A 3 -87.95 -19.51 14.42
N GLY A 4 -87.01 -19.24 13.52
CA GLY A 4 -85.60 -18.95 13.86
C GLY A 4 -85.48 -17.57 14.48
N ASN A 5 -84.98 -17.52 15.71
CA ASN A 5 -84.85 -16.33 16.53
C ASN A 5 -83.75 -15.40 15.99
N SER A 6 -84.12 -14.36 15.25
CA SER A 6 -83.22 -13.30 14.78
C SER A 6 -83.08 -12.22 15.84
N GLY A 7 -82.12 -12.38 16.76
CA GLY A 7 -81.81 -11.39 17.78
C GLY A 7 -80.39 -11.44 18.38
N GLY A 8 -79.59 -12.49 18.11
CA GLY A 8 -78.28 -12.69 18.76
C GLY A 8 -77.04 -12.65 17.84
N GLY A 9 -77.20 -12.49 16.53
CA GLY A 9 -76.10 -12.65 15.56
C GLY A 9 -75.19 -11.42 15.37
N GLY A 10 -75.72 -10.21 15.53
CA GLY A 10 -74.96 -8.97 15.24
C GLY A 10 -73.81 -8.70 16.22
N CYS A 11 -74.02 -8.92 17.52
CA CYS A 11 -72.99 -8.72 18.53
C CYS A 11 -71.89 -9.77 18.46
N ALA A 12 -72.22 -11.03 18.15
CA ALA A 12 -71.22 -12.10 17.99
C ALA A 12 -70.28 -11.83 16.81
N VAL A 13 -70.81 -11.36 15.68
CA VAL A 13 -70.01 -10.98 14.50
C VAL A 13 -69.11 -9.78 14.80
N ALA A 14 -69.61 -8.78 15.54
CA ALA A 14 -68.80 -7.62 15.95
C ALA A 14 -67.64 -8.02 16.88
N ILE A 15 -67.88 -8.90 17.85
CA ILE A 15 -66.84 -9.38 18.79
C ILE A 15 -65.75 -10.16 18.04
N VAL A 16 -66.13 -11.06 17.14
CA VAL A 16 -65.18 -11.82 16.31
C VAL A 16 -64.36 -10.88 15.43
N GLY A 17 -64.98 -9.85 14.85
CA GLY A 17 -64.28 -8.84 14.06
C GLY A 17 -63.24 -8.05 14.86
N ILE A 18 -63.58 -7.63 16.10
CA ILE A 18 -62.65 -6.90 16.97
C ILE A 18 -61.46 -7.77 17.37
N ILE A 19 -61.69 -9.05 17.70
CA ILE A 19 -60.61 -9.99 18.04
C ILE A 19 -59.67 -10.18 16.85
N PHE A 20 -60.22 -10.32 15.64
CA PHE A 20 -59.42 -10.48 14.43
C PHE A 20 -58.54 -9.25 14.15
N ILE A 21 -59.10 -8.04 14.28
CA ILE A 21 -58.34 -6.79 14.15
C ILE A 21 -57.26 -6.69 15.24
N GLY A 22 -57.58 -7.08 16.48
CA GLY A 22 -56.61 -7.12 17.58
C GLY A 22 -55.42 -8.03 17.28
N ILE A 23 -55.66 -9.22 16.72
CA ILE A 23 -54.60 -10.15 16.30
C ILE A 23 -53.74 -9.53 15.19
N LEU A 24 -54.36 -8.91 14.19
CA LEU A 24 -53.62 -8.24 13.12
C LEU A 24 -52.72 -7.11 13.64
N LEU A 25 -53.25 -6.26 14.53
CA LEU A 25 -52.48 -5.19 15.15
C LEU A 25 -51.34 -5.74 16.01
N TRP A 26 -51.55 -6.85 16.71
CA TRP A 26 -50.52 -7.49 17.52
C TRP A 26 -49.38 -8.07 16.66
N ILE A 27 -49.71 -8.73 15.54
CA ILE A 27 -48.70 -9.22 14.59
C ILE A 27 -47.89 -8.07 14.02
N LEU A 28 -48.56 -6.97 13.66
CA LEU A 28 -47.91 -5.79 13.10
C LEU A 28 -47.00 -5.12 14.14
N ALA A 29 -47.44 -5.03 15.40
CA ALA A 29 -46.62 -4.56 16.50
C ALA A 29 -45.39 -5.44 16.74
N ALA A 30 -45.56 -6.76 16.74
CA ALA A 30 -44.45 -7.71 16.88
C ALA A 30 -43.44 -7.57 15.72
N ALA A 31 -43.93 -7.44 14.48
CA ALA A 31 -43.09 -7.25 13.30
C ALA A 31 -42.26 -5.94 13.38
N LEU A 32 -42.89 -4.84 13.80
CA LEU A 32 -42.20 -3.57 14.02
C LEU A 32 -41.14 -3.67 15.12
N TRP A 33 -41.42 -4.43 16.18
CA TRP A 33 -40.47 -4.66 17.26
C TRP A 33 -39.23 -5.41 16.78
N VAL A 34 -39.41 -6.50 16.02
CA VAL A 34 -38.31 -7.26 15.42
C VAL A 34 -37.49 -6.39 14.47
N LEU A 35 -38.15 -5.59 13.64
CA LEU A 35 -37.48 -4.66 12.73
C LEU A 35 -36.63 -3.62 13.49
N GLY A 36 -37.16 -3.06 14.58
CA GLY A 36 -36.43 -2.13 15.44
C GLY A 36 -35.18 -2.75 16.07
N VAL A 37 -35.28 -3.98 16.59
CA VAL A 37 -34.13 -4.72 17.13
C VAL A 37 -33.09 -4.98 16.04
N LEU A 38 -33.54 -5.35 14.83
CA LEU A 38 -32.64 -5.62 13.71
C LEU A 38 -31.86 -4.36 13.29
N ILE A 39 -32.53 -3.20 13.24
CA ILE A 39 -31.88 -1.91 12.94
C ILE A 39 -30.81 -1.59 13.99
N MET A 40 -31.10 -1.81 15.29
CA MET A 40 -30.13 -1.56 16.36
C MET A 40 -28.88 -2.44 16.20
N ILE A 41 -29.06 -3.73 15.87
CA ILE A 41 -27.95 -4.65 15.64
C ILE A 41 -27.10 -4.17 14.44
N VAL A 42 -27.74 -3.82 13.32
CA VAL A 42 -27.03 -3.34 12.13
C VAL A 42 -26.28 -2.03 12.41
N ALA A 43 -26.87 -1.11 13.17
CA ALA A 43 -26.23 0.16 13.54
C ALA A 43 -24.96 -0.07 14.38
N VAL A 44 -25.04 -0.97 15.38
CA VAL A 44 -23.88 -1.30 16.22
C VAL A 44 -22.78 -1.98 15.40
N LEU A 45 -23.13 -2.97 14.57
CA LEU A 45 -22.17 -3.64 13.69
C LEU A 45 -21.52 -2.68 12.69
N GLY A 46 -22.32 -1.79 12.09
CA GLY A 46 -21.82 -0.76 11.19
C GLY A 46 -20.85 0.21 11.87
N GLY A 47 -21.16 0.63 13.10
CA GLY A 47 -20.28 1.49 13.89
C GLY A 47 -18.93 0.82 14.20
N ILE A 48 -18.95 -0.45 14.62
CA ILE A 48 -17.74 -1.23 14.90
C ILE A 48 -16.91 -1.40 13.63
N ALA A 49 -17.54 -1.74 12.50
CA ALA A 49 -16.86 -1.91 11.22
C ALA A 49 -16.19 -0.62 10.74
N MET A 50 -16.84 0.53 10.90
CA MET A 50 -16.26 1.84 10.53
C MET A 50 -15.05 2.20 11.39
N ILE A 51 -15.10 1.92 12.69
CA ILE A 51 -13.94 2.14 13.59
C ILE A 51 -12.79 1.22 13.19
N TYR A 52 -13.09 -0.06 12.91
CA TYR A 52 -12.07 -1.02 12.48
C TYR A 52 -11.42 -0.63 11.15
N ALA A 53 -12.23 -0.23 10.16
CA ALA A 53 -11.73 0.25 8.87
C ALA A 53 -10.87 1.53 9.01
N ALA A 54 -11.29 2.46 9.87
CA ALA A 54 -10.51 3.66 10.16
C ALA A 54 -9.15 3.32 10.80
N TRP A 55 -9.13 2.34 11.70
CA TRP A 55 -7.90 1.87 12.36
C TRP A 55 -6.98 1.11 11.41
N SER A 56 -7.52 0.24 10.56
CA SER A 56 -6.70 -0.48 9.57
C SER A 56 -6.08 0.49 8.56
N SER A 57 -6.86 1.45 8.04
CA SER A 57 -6.33 2.46 7.13
C SER A 57 -5.25 3.35 7.77
N TYR A 58 -5.36 3.64 9.07
CA TYR A 58 -4.32 4.40 9.78
C TYR A 58 -3.04 3.58 10.00
N ARG A 59 -3.17 2.29 10.33
CA ARG A 59 -2.04 1.39 10.54
C ARG A 59 -1.23 1.19 9.25
N ASP A 60 -1.93 0.91 8.16
CA ASP A 60 -1.29 0.66 6.85
C ASP A 60 -0.59 1.93 6.33
N TYR A 61 -1.16 3.12 6.60
CA TYR A 61 -0.53 4.40 6.25
C TYR A 61 0.72 4.73 7.09
N ARG A 62 0.80 4.24 8.32
CA ARG A 62 1.98 4.43 9.17
C ARG A 62 3.11 3.48 8.77
N GLU A 63 2.77 2.23 8.49
CA GLU A 63 3.73 1.22 8.01
C GLU A 63 4.30 1.64 6.64
N SER A 64 3.47 2.15 5.71
CA SER A 64 3.96 2.62 4.41
C SER A 64 4.95 3.78 4.51
N LYS A 65 4.71 4.74 5.41
CA LYS A 65 5.60 5.90 5.61
C LYS A 65 6.95 5.54 6.23
N LEU A 66 6.96 4.55 7.13
CA LEU A 66 8.21 4.07 7.70
C LEU A 66 9.06 3.38 6.63
N THR A 67 8.44 2.54 5.80
CA THR A 67 9.11 1.89 4.66
C THR A 67 9.60 2.91 3.64
N GLU A 68 8.80 3.94 3.31
CA GLU A 68 9.19 4.99 2.37
C GLU A 68 10.39 5.80 2.87
N ALA A 69 10.41 6.16 4.16
CA ALA A 69 11.53 6.87 4.78
C ALA A 69 12.80 6.01 4.85
N GLU A 70 12.67 4.70 5.14
CA GLU A 70 13.81 3.77 5.10
C GLU A 70 14.37 3.63 3.68
N VAL A 71 13.51 3.55 2.66
CA VAL A 71 13.94 3.49 1.26
C VAL A 71 14.58 4.80 0.82
N GLU A 72 14.08 5.95 1.29
CA GLU A 72 14.70 7.24 1.02
C GLU A 72 16.11 7.35 1.61
N ALA A 73 16.30 6.93 2.86
CA ALA A 73 17.62 6.87 3.48
C ALA A 73 18.58 5.94 2.72
N MET A 74 18.09 4.77 2.28
CA MET A 74 18.88 3.83 1.48
C MET A 74 19.31 4.40 0.13
N VAL A 75 18.43 5.18 -0.51
CA VAL A 75 18.75 5.88 -1.76
C VAL A 75 19.81 6.95 -1.54
N GLU A 76 19.70 7.74 -0.46
CA GLU A 76 20.68 8.77 -0.12
C GLU A 76 22.07 8.15 0.16
N ASP A 77 22.13 7.07 0.94
CA ASP A 77 23.37 6.34 1.21
C ASP A 77 23.98 5.78 -0.08
N CYS A 78 23.16 5.17 -0.95
CA CYS A 78 23.62 4.61 -2.21
C CYS A 78 24.16 5.68 -3.18
N VAL A 79 23.49 6.85 -3.25
CA VAL A 79 23.97 7.99 -4.03
C VAL A 79 25.32 8.50 -3.49
N ARG A 80 25.47 8.58 -2.16
CA ARG A 80 26.72 9.00 -1.53
C ARG A 80 27.87 8.05 -1.84
N ASP A 81 27.62 6.74 -1.80
CA ASP A 81 28.60 5.72 -2.12
C ASP A 81 29.00 5.77 -3.61
N LEU A 82 28.03 5.91 -4.52
CA LEU A 82 28.28 6.09 -5.95
C LEU A 82 29.14 7.33 -6.24
N LEU A 83 28.87 8.46 -5.59
CA LEU A 83 29.70 9.67 -5.71
C LEU A 83 31.14 9.44 -5.20
N GLY A 84 31.28 8.65 -4.13
CA GLY A 84 32.58 8.23 -3.61
C GLY A 84 33.37 7.39 -4.63
N VAL A 85 32.70 6.45 -5.30
CA VAL A 85 33.30 5.63 -6.35
C VAL A 85 33.59 6.46 -7.61
N GLU A 86 32.71 7.39 -7.99
CA GLU A 86 32.94 8.30 -9.12
C GLU A 86 34.22 9.12 -8.91
N SER A 87 34.43 9.64 -7.69
CA SER A 87 35.64 10.39 -7.34
C SER A 87 36.90 9.54 -7.45
N GLN A 88 36.86 8.29 -6.96
CA GLN A 88 37.99 7.35 -7.09
C GLN A 88 38.27 7.01 -8.55
N TRP A 89 37.22 6.77 -9.33
CA TRP A 89 37.33 6.52 -10.76
C TRP A 89 37.94 7.71 -11.50
N ALA A 90 37.47 8.93 -11.23
CA ALA A 90 38.02 10.15 -11.81
C ALA A 90 39.51 10.32 -11.51
N ASN A 91 39.95 10.01 -10.29
CA ASN A 91 41.36 10.00 -9.93
C ASN A 91 42.15 8.96 -10.74
N ALA A 92 41.63 7.74 -10.89
CA ALA A 92 42.26 6.70 -11.71
C ALA A 92 42.36 7.11 -13.18
N VAL A 93 41.35 7.81 -13.72
CA VAL A 93 41.38 8.32 -15.10
C VAL A 93 42.43 9.42 -15.26
N ILE A 94 42.53 10.36 -14.31
CA ILE A 94 43.54 11.44 -14.34
C ILE A 94 44.96 10.86 -14.33
N THR A 95 45.20 9.83 -13.53
CA THR A 95 46.50 9.14 -13.49
C THR A 95 46.67 8.13 -14.63
N LYS A 96 45.73 8.02 -15.58
CA LYS A 96 45.72 7.00 -16.64
C LYS A 96 45.82 5.56 -16.12
N GLY A 97 45.37 5.31 -14.90
CA GLY A 97 45.46 4.01 -14.24
C GLY A 97 46.88 3.68 -13.77
N ILE A 98 47.83 4.61 -13.76
CA ILE A 98 49.21 4.33 -13.32
C ILE A 98 49.20 3.77 -11.90
N GLY A 99 49.74 2.56 -11.74
CA GLY A 99 49.78 1.86 -10.46
C GLY A 99 48.47 1.18 -10.06
N THR A 100 47.49 1.11 -10.96
CA THR A 100 46.28 0.31 -10.81
C THR A 100 46.18 -0.75 -11.90
N PRO A 101 45.42 -1.81 -11.65
CA PRO A 101 44.76 -2.62 -12.68
C PRO A 101 44.46 -1.99 -14.05
N LEU A 102 43.98 -0.74 -14.06
CA LEU A 102 43.35 -0.13 -15.21
C LEU A 102 44.36 0.41 -16.24
N GLU A 103 45.66 0.42 -15.95
CA GLU A 103 46.68 0.99 -16.84
C GLU A 103 46.66 0.33 -18.24
N LEU A 104 46.57 -1.01 -18.27
CA LEU A 104 46.49 -1.78 -19.51
C LEU A 104 45.12 -1.59 -20.18
N GLU A 105 44.04 -1.62 -19.39
CA GLU A 105 42.65 -1.52 -19.86
C GLU A 105 42.38 -0.16 -20.52
N PHE A 106 42.83 0.95 -19.92
CA PHE A 106 42.70 2.29 -20.50
C PHE A 106 43.56 2.49 -21.76
N THR A 107 44.67 1.78 -21.85
CA THR A 107 45.51 1.80 -23.06
C THR A 107 44.83 1.06 -24.21
N LEU A 108 44.17 -0.07 -23.93
CA LEU A 108 43.46 -0.87 -24.93
C LEU A 108 42.10 -0.27 -25.31
N GLN A 109 41.42 0.37 -24.36
CA GLN A 109 40.07 0.92 -24.52
C GLN A 109 39.97 2.34 -23.94
N PRO A 110 40.37 3.37 -24.70
CA PRO A 110 40.32 4.76 -24.23
C PRO A 110 38.89 5.28 -23.99
N GLY A 111 37.87 4.61 -24.54
CA GLY A 111 36.46 4.94 -24.32
C GLY A 111 35.88 4.42 -23.00
N LEU A 112 36.58 3.51 -22.31
CA LEU A 112 36.11 2.84 -21.09
C LEU A 112 35.91 3.83 -19.94
N ALA A 113 36.83 4.78 -19.78
CA ALA A 113 36.75 5.85 -18.79
C ALA A 113 35.44 6.65 -18.87
N GLU A 114 35.13 7.12 -20.08
CA GLU A 114 33.96 7.96 -20.35
C GLU A 114 32.66 7.15 -20.31
N GLN A 115 32.70 5.87 -20.71
CA GLN A 115 31.54 4.98 -20.61
C GLN A 115 31.16 4.74 -19.15
N GLN A 116 32.11 4.38 -18.29
CA GLN A 116 31.84 4.12 -16.88
C GLN A 116 31.37 5.37 -16.14
N ARG A 117 31.97 6.53 -16.44
CA ARG A 117 31.51 7.80 -15.89
C ARG A 117 30.05 8.10 -16.24
N ARG A 118 29.69 7.96 -17.53
CA ARG A 118 28.30 8.15 -17.97
C ARG A 118 27.33 7.13 -17.33
N GLU A 119 27.78 5.90 -17.12
CA GLU A 119 26.99 4.85 -16.48
C GLU A 119 26.68 5.22 -15.02
N ILE A 120 27.69 5.68 -14.26
CA ILE A 120 27.55 6.16 -12.88
C ILE A 120 26.64 7.40 -12.80
N ASP A 121 26.88 8.41 -13.63
CA ASP A 121 26.07 9.64 -13.68
C ASP A 121 24.60 9.31 -13.99
N SER A 122 24.35 8.42 -14.95
CA SER A 122 23.00 8.01 -15.32
C SER A 122 22.28 7.33 -14.16
N MET A 123 23.00 6.54 -13.37
CA MET A 123 22.44 5.82 -12.22
C MET A 123 22.09 6.77 -11.08
N ILE A 124 22.96 7.75 -10.78
CA ILE A 124 22.68 8.80 -9.79
C ILE A 124 21.44 9.60 -10.18
N ILE A 125 21.30 9.95 -11.47
CA ILE A 125 20.11 10.64 -11.98
C ILE A 125 18.86 9.76 -11.84
N MET A 126 18.94 8.46 -12.11
CA MET A 126 17.82 7.54 -11.93
C MET A 126 17.41 7.42 -10.45
N LEU A 127 18.37 7.28 -9.53
CA LEU A 127 18.12 7.23 -8.09
C LEU A 127 17.40 8.49 -7.57
N ASN A 128 17.83 9.67 -8.03
CA ASN A 128 17.23 10.94 -7.62
C ASN A 128 15.84 11.21 -8.22
N ASN A 129 15.53 10.62 -9.39
CA ASN A 129 14.26 10.84 -10.09
C ASN A 129 13.24 9.71 -9.91
N ALA A 130 13.62 8.58 -9.29
CA ALA A 130 12.72 7.47 -9.03
C ALA A 130 11.64 7.88 -8.01
N SER A 131 10.39 7.97 -8.47
CA SER A 131 9.27 8.47 -7.68
C SER A 131 8.53 7.38 -6.90
N ASP A 132 8.65 6.13 -7.31
CA ASP A 132 7.96 4.99 -6.69
C ASP A 132 8.91 4.14 -5.83
N THR A 133 8.41 3.64 -4.69
CA THR A 133 9.24 2.93 -3.70
C THR A 133 9.82 1.63 -4.25
N GLU A 134 9.04 0.88 -5.04
CA GLU A 134 9.50 -0.37 -5.67
C GLU A 134 10.59 -0.09 -6.71
N GLN A 135 10.37 0.93 -7.55
CA GLN A 135 11.37 1.37 -8.52
C GLN A 135 12.65 1.90 -7.85
N ARG A 136 12.54 2.60 -6.72
CA ARG A 136 13.69 3.06 -5.94
C ARG A 136 14.52 1.89 -5.45
N LEU A 137 13.91 0.86 -4.86
CA LEU A 137 14.61 -0.35 -4.40
C LEU A 137 15.30 -1.10 -5.55
N GLU A 138 14.62 -1.27 -6.68
CA GLU A 138 15.23 -1.92 -7.85
C GLU A 138 16.43 -1.11 -8.37
N THR A 139 16.32 0.23 -8.36
CA THR A 139 17.39 1.12 -8.80
C THR A 139 18.57 1.09 -7.82
N VAL A 140 18.32 1.06 -6.51
CA VAL A 140 19.37 0.87 -5.48
C VAL A 140 20.11 -0.45 -5.70
N SER A 141 19.40 -1.55 -5.95
CA SER A 141 20.02 -2.84 -6.23
C SER A 141 20.95 -2.79 -7.46
N LYS A 142 20.49 -2.17 -8.56
CA LYS A 142 21.31 -1.97 -9.77
C LYS A 142 22.51 -1.05 -9.53
N ALA A 143 22.31 0.00 -8.74
CA ALA A 143 23.36 0.92 -8.36
C ALA A 143 24.45 0.25 -7.51
N GLU A 144 24.07 -0.58 -6.55
CA GLU A 144 25.03 -1.33 -5.74
C GLU A 144 25.80 -2.36 -6.58
N ALA A 145 25.13 -3.03 -7.53
CA ALA A 145 25.81 -3.92 -8.47
C ALA A 145 26.83 -3.16 -9.34
N LEU A 146 26.49 -1.93 -9.79
CA LEU A 146 27.41 -1.06 -10.53
C LEU A 146 28.60 -0.65 -9.65
N ARG A 147 28.35 -0.24 -8.41
CA ARG A 147 29.39 0.09 -7.44
C ARG A 147 30.38 -1.06 -7.26
N ILE A 148 29.90 -2.27 -6.96
CA ILE A 148 30.74 -3.46 -6.77
C ILE A 148 31.57 -3.75 -8.03
N LYS A 149 30.96 -3.61 -9.22
CA LYS A 149 31.68 -3.77 -10.50
C LYS A 149 32.81 -2.76 -10.64
N VAL A 150 32.57 -1.48 -10.35
CA VAL A 150 33.57 -0.41 -10.49
C VAL A 150 34.67 -0.53 -9.42
N GLU A 151 34.31 -0.81 -8.18
CA GLU A 151 35.29 -1.11 -7.11
C GLU A 151 36.13 -2.34 -7.45
N GLY A 152 35.51 -3.39 -8.01
CA GLY A 152 36.22 -4.58 -8.49
C GLY A 152 37.24 -4.26 -9.58
N MET A 153 36.90 -3.39 -10.54
CA MET A 153 37.87 -2.91 -11.53
C MET A 153 39.02 -2.16 -10.86
N LEU A 154 38.72 -1.23 -9.94
CA LEU A 154 39.72 -0.43 -9.24
C LEU A 154 40.67 -1.27 -8.36
N ALA A 155 40.18 -2.37 -7.77
CA ALA A 155 40.93 -3.19 -6.84
C ALA A 155 41.65 -4.41 -7.47
N HIS A 156 41.14 -4.98 -8.58
CA HIS A 156 41.52 -6.31 -9.03
C HIS A 156 41.77 -6.53 -10.55
N GLY A 157 41.70 -5.51 -11.40
CA GLY A 157 42.09 -5.70 -12.82
C GLY A 157 43.60 -5.80 -13.05
#